data_AF-A0AAE6YIT8-F1
#
_entry.id   AF-A0AAE6YIT8-F1
#
_cell.length_a   1.000
_cell.length_b   1.000
_cell.length_c   1.000
_cell.angle_alpha   90.00
_cell.angle_beta   90.00
_cell.angle_gamma   90.00
#
_symmetry.space_group_name_H-M   'P 1'
#
loop_
_entity.id
_entity.type
_entity.pdbx_description
1 polymer ?
#
loop_
_entity_poly.entity_id
_entity_poly.type
_entity_poly.pdbx_seq_one_letter_code
_entity_poly.pdbx_strand_id
1 'polypeptide(L)'
;MLYLKQNCSLTLQECLEEYNRNYPFLNANDGHDEASRWFRNHDITHVLFGTKPFQIKGEAINDIWTLVGSNVTFKGYKELFKFIDYKTVINSYLKKYKYKFVIYLVMLSYIPTYLLAAFRAFKMSKKWDWYSYDSYLNTPIKDIRKEFNIKVIKP
;
A
#
# COMPACT_ATOMS: atom_id res chain seq x y z
N MET A 1 -2.84 -11.82 -8.50
CA MET A 1 -2.91 -11.64 -7.04
C MET A 1 -4.35 -11.52 -6.60
N LEU A 2 -4.77 -12.37 -5.67
CA LEU A 2 -6.12 -12.50 -5.14
C LEU A 2 -6.47 -11.36 -4.18
N TYR A 3 -5.49 -10.86 -3.40
CA TYR A 3 -5.73 -9.75 -2.46
C TYR A 3 -6.29 -8.49 -3.12
N LEU A 4 -6.06 -8.28 -4.42
CA LEU A 4 -6.61 -7.16 -5.20
C LEU A 4 -8.14 -7.21 -5.36
N LYS A 5 -8.78 -8.37 -5.13
CA LYS A 5 -10.23 -8.54 -5.22
C LYS A 5 -10.88 -8.04 -3.94
N GLN A 6 -11.91 -7.19 -4.05
CA GLN A 6 -12.65 -6.64 -2.90
C GLN A 6 -13.01 -7.71 -1.85
N ASN A 7 -13.62 -8.81 -2.30
CA ASN A 7 -14.12 -9.89 -1.44
C ASN A 7 -13.14 -11.08 -1.37
N CYS A 8 -11.84 -10.83 -1.26
CA CYS A 8 -10.85 -11.89 -1.06
C CYS A 8 -11.11 -12.63 0.26
N SER A 9 -11.20 -13.97 0.20
CA SER A 9 -11.45 -14.81 1.38
C SER A 9 -10.18 -15.28 2.08
N LEU A 10 -9.00 -15.02 1.51
CA LEU A 10 -7.73 -15.28 2.17
C LEU A 10 -7.54 -14.34 3.37
N THR A 11 -6.81 -14.81 4.37
CA THR A 11 -6.41 -14.02 5.53
C THR A 11 -5.44 -12.90 5.14
N LEU A 12 -5.26 -11.94 6.03
CA LEU A 12 -4.27 -10.88 5.84
C LEU A 12 -2.86 -11.47 5.68
N GLN A 13 -2.53 -12.48 6.48
CA GLN A 13 -1.24 -13.18 6.41
C GLN A 13 -1.07 -13.92 5.08
N GLU A 14 -2.04 -14.73 4.65
CA GLU A 14 -1.98 -15.45 3.38
C GLU A 14 -1.84 -14.50 2.18
N CYS A 15 -2.49 -13.33 2.26
CA CYS A 15 -2.36 -12.30 1.23
C CYS A 15 -1.00 -11.61 1.25
N LEU A 16 -0.40 -11.40 2.43
CA LEU A 16 0.96 -10.89 2.56
C LEU A 16 1.98 -11.89 2.00
N GLU A 17 1.77 -13.19 2.23
CA GLU A 17 2.56 -14.26 1.63
C GLU A 17 2.39 -14.32 0.10
N GLU A 18 1.16 -14.15 -0.40
CA GLU A 18 0.91 -13.99 -1.84
C GLU A 18 1.66 -12.76 -2.40
N TYR A 19 1.58 -11.62 -1.72
CA TYR A 19 2.28 -10.40 -2.09
C TYR A 19 3.79 -10.63 -2.18
N ASN A 20 4.41 -11.18 -1.14
CA ASN A 20 5.86 -11.44 -1.10
C ASN A 20 6.29 -12.42 -2.21
N ARG A 21 5.49 -13.47 -2.49
CA ARG A 21 5.78 -14.41 -3.60
C ARG A 21 5.71 -13.77 -4.97
N ASN A 22 4.83 -12.78 -5.18
CA ASN A 22 4.71 -12.08 -6.45
C ASN A 22 5.75 -10.96 -6.62
N TYR A 23 6.36 -10.53 -5.51
CA TYR A 23 7.39 -9.49 -5.49
C TYR A 23 8.65 -9.98 -4.75
N PRO A 24 9.28 -11.09 -5.19
CA PRO A 24 10.38 -11.74 -4.46
C PRO A 24 11.67 -10.92 -4.43
N PHE A 25 11.73 -9.82 -5.20
CA PHE A 25 12.83 -8.86 -5.21
C PHE A 25 12.67 -7.76 -4.15
N LEU A 26 11.52 -7.71 -3.47
CA LEU A 26 11.39 -6.97 -2.22
C LEU A 26 12.19 -7.70 -1.13
N ASN A 27 12.83 -6.94 -0.24
CA ASN A 27 13.49 -7.54 0.92
C ASN A 27 12.47 -8.40 1.68
N ALA A 28 12.93 -9.52 2.23
CA ALA A 28 12.11 -10.31 3.14
C ALA A 28 11.87 -9.46 4.40
N ASN A 29 10.73 -8.77 4.44
CA ASN A 29 10.34 -7.87 5.51
C ASN A 29 9.74 -8.68 6.68
N ASP A 30 10.57 -9.54 7.27
CA ASP A 30 10.26 -10.47 8.36
C ASP A 30 10.03 -9.79 9.73
N GLY A 31 10.29 -8.49 9.83
CA GLY A 31 10.17 -7.68 11.04
C GLY A 31 11.36 -7.72 12.00
N HIS A 32 12.48 -8.36 11.63
CA HIS A 32 13.64 -8.52 12.53
C HIS A 32 14.31 -7.18 12.87
N ASP A 33 14.51 -6.31 11.88
CA ASP A 33 15.05 -4.96 12.08
C ASP A 33 13.99 -3.87 11.88
N GLU A 34 14.36 -2.62 12.21
CA GLU A 34 13.45 -1.49 12.12
C GLU A 34 12.97 -1.22 10.69
N ALA A 35 13.87 -1.30 9.70
CA ALA A 35 13.52 -1.09 8.30
C ALA A 35 12.55 -2.19 7.82
N SER A 36 12.84 -3.44 8.17
CA SER A 36 12.01 -4.62 7.91
C SER A 36 10.59 -4.44 8.50
N ARG A 37 10.45 -3.93 9.72
CA ARG A 37 9.13 -3.59 10.30
C ARG A 37 8.42 -2.49 9.53
N TRP A 38 9.11 -1.40 9.18
CA TRP A 38 8.53 -0.31 8.40
C TRP A 38 8.01 -0.78 7.04
N PHE A 39 8.80 -1.58 6.33
CA PHE A 39 8.38 -2.14 5.05
C PHE A 39 7.25 -3.14 5.21
N ARG A 40 7.25 -4.01 6.24
CA ARG A 40 6.14 -4.94 6.50
C ARG A 40 4.83 -4.20 6.73
N ASN A 41 4.85 -3.15 7.53
CA ASN A 41 3.67 -2.32 7.80
C ASN A 41 3.17 -1.65 6.50
N HIS A 42 4.08 -1.18 5.66
CA HIS A 42 3.78 -0.64 4.34
C HIS A 42 3.18 -1.67 3.38
N ASP A 43 3.81 -2.84 3.24
CA ASP A 43 3.35 -3.91 2.34
C ASP A 43 1.95 -4.41 2.73
N ILE A 44 1.65 -4.46 4.02
CA ILE A 44 0.31 -4.79 4.53
C ILE A 44 -0.74 -3.79 4.06
N THR A 45 -0.41 -2.51 3.92
CA THR A 45 -1.38 -1.55 3.38
C THR A 45 -1.69 -1.77 1.91
N HIS A 46 -0.72 -2.23 1.10
CA HIS A 46 -1.02 -2.65 -0.27
C HIS A 46 -2.01 -3.80 -0.31
N VAL A 47 -1.80 -4.78 0.57
CA VAL A 47 -2.67 -5.93 0.73
C VAL A 47 -4.07 -5.51 1.18
N LEU A 48 -4.16 -4.70 2.23
CA LEU A 48 -5.42 -4.23 2.81
C LEU A 48 -6.21 -3.35 1.83
N PHE A 49 -5.57 -2.36 1.21
CA PHE A 49 -6.23 -1.42 0.29
C PHE A 49 -6.36 -1.94 -1.14
N GLY A 50 -5.72 -3.08 -1.45
CA GLY A 50 -5.84 -3.75 -2.74
C GLY A 50 -5.13 -3.00 -3.86
N THR A 51 -3.92 -2.52 -3.60
CA THR A 51 -3.10 -1.76 -4.55
C THR A 51 -1.87 -2.56 -4.99
N LYS A 52 -1.28 -2.19 -6.14
CA LYS A 52 -0.09 -2.86 -6.67
C LYS A 52 1.15 -2.02 -6.37
N PRO A 53 2.23 -2.59 -5.80
CA PRO A 53 3.49 -1.89 -5.64
C PRO A 53 4.16 -1.70 -7.01
N PHE A 54 5.13 -0.79 -7.09
CA PHE A 54 5.89 -0.42 -8.29
C PHE A 54 5.04 0.05 -9.47
N GLN A 55 3.82 0.49 -9.20
CA GLN A 55 2.97 1.17 -10.17
C GLN A 55 2.62 2.54 -9.63
N ILE A 56 2.92 3.61 -10.39
CA ILE A 56 2.65 5.00 -9.99
C ILE A 56 1.26 5.16 -9.35
N LYS A 57 0.22 4.62 -10.00
CA LYS A 57 -1.15 4.69 -9.50
C LYS A 57 -1.35 3.86 -8.22
N GLY A 58 -0.78 2.66 -8.15
CA GLY A 58 -0.93 1.78 -7.00
C GLY A 58 -0.24 2.33 -5.75
N GLU A 59 1.01 2.80 -5.91
CA GLU A 59 1.79 3.47 -4.85
C GLU A 59 1.07 4.72 -4.36
N ALA A 60 0.66 5.60 -5.27
CA ALA A 60 0.02 6.86 -4.87
C ALA A 60 -1.34 6.65 -4.17
N ILE A 61 -2.13 5.66 -4.60
CA ILE A 61 -3.35 5.28 -3.87
C ILE A 61 -2.97 4.77 -2.48
N ASN A 62 -1.97 3.90 -2.38
CA ASN A 62 -1.53 3.32 -1.11
C ASN A 62 -1.06 4.40 -0.13
N ASP A 63 -0.14 5.26 -0.55
CA ASP A 63 0.42 6.35 0.25
C ASP A 63 -0.68 7.27 0.80
N ILE A 64 -1.59 7.72 -0.06
CA ILE A 64 -2.67 8.62 0.33
C ILE A 64 -3.62 7.94 1.30
N TRP A 65 -4.01 6.70 1.01
CA TRP A 65 -4.92 5.97 1.87
C TRP A 65 -4.27 5.63 3.21
N THR A 66 -2.98 5.31 3.23
CA THR A 66 -2.23 5.10 4.45
C THR A 66 -2.18 6.37 5.30
N LEU A 67 -1.79 7.51 4.72
CA LEU A 67 -1.67 8.77 5.44
C LEU A 67 -3.01 9.28 5.98
N VAL A 68 -4.10 9.08 5.23
CA VAL A 68 -5.43 9.56 5.61
C VAL A 68 -6.19 8.52 6.43
N GLY A 69 -6.04 7.23 6.13
CA GLY A 69 -6.87 6.14 6.63
C GLY A 69 -6.25 5.33 7.76
N SER A 70 -4.99 5.56 8.13
CA SER A 70 -4.35 4.92 9.29
C SER A 70 -4.02 5.91 10.40
N ASN A 71 -3.51 5.39 11.52
CA ASN A 71 -2.99 6.17 12.65
C ASN A 71 -1.51 6.58 12.46
N VAL A 72 -0.87 6.28 11.32
CA VAL A 72 0.51 6.68 11.06
C VAL A 72 0.59 8.21 10.94
N THR A 73 1.56 8.80 11.62
CA THR A 73 1.82 10.23 11.46
C THR A 73 2.62 10.48 10.18
N PHE A 74 2.51 11.66 9.59
CA PHE A 74 3.37 12.04 8.45
C PHE A 74 4.87 11.97 8.79
N LYS A 75 5.24 12.30 10.04
CA LYS A 75 6.61 12.14 10.54
C LYS A 75 7.01 10.67 10.57
N GLY A 76 6.15 9.79 11.07
CA GLY A 76 6.37 8.35 11.06
C GLY A 76 6.49 7.80 9.64
N TYR A 77 5.57 8.17 8.75
CA TYR A 77 5.61 7.73 7.35
C TYR A 77 6.90 8.16 6.64
N LYS A 78 7.45 9.33 6.99
CA LYS A 78 8.73 9.79 6.46
C LYS A 78 9.93 8.93 6.84
N GLU A 79 9.84 8.16 7.93
CA GLU A 79 10.90 7.22 8.29
C GLU A 79 11.08 6.14 7.23
N LEU A 80 10.00 5.71 6.57
CA LEU A 80 10.07 4.79 5.43
C LEU A 80 10.96 5.34 4.30
N PHE A 81 10.89 6.65 4.03
CA PHE A 81 11.73 7.28 2.99
C PHE A 81 13.22 7.31 3.33
N LYS A 82 13.62 7.05 4.59
CA LYS A 82 15.04 6.88 4.94
C LYS A 82 15.59 5.54 4.42
N PHE A 83 14.72 4.55 4.29
CA PHE A 83 15.07 3.20 3.85
C PHE A 83 14.80 2.99 2.35
N ILE A 84 13.91 3.78 1.74
CA ILE A 84 13.62 3.74 0.31
C ILE A 84 14.64 4.56 -0.48
N ASP A 85 15.33 3.91 -1.42
CA ASP A 85 16.03 4.63 -2.48
C ASP A 85 15.04 5.15 -3.53
N TYR A 86 14.61 6.40 -3.38
CA TYR A 86 13.71 7.07 -4.31
C TYR A 86 14.24 7.10 -5.75
N LYS A 87 15.57 7.13 -5.94
CA LYS A 87 16.15 7.06 -7.29
C LYS A 87 15.85 5.71 -7.93
N THR A 88 15.93 4.62 -7.17
CA THR A 88 15.56 3.29 -7.64
C THR A 88 14.09 3.21 -8.05
N VAL A 89 13.18 3.80 -7.27
CA VAL A 89 11.75 3.85 -7.61
C VAL A 89 11.51 4.63 -8.90
N ILE A 90 12.06 5.85 -9.02
CA ILE A 90 11.91 6.65 -10.26
C ILE A 90 12.58 5.97 -11.46
N ASN A 91 13.73 5.33 -11.28
CA ASN A 91 14.40 4.58 -12.34
C ASN A 91 13.55 3.40 -12.83
N SER A 92 12.79 2.75 -11.93
CA SER A 92 11.83 1.71 -12.32
C SER A 92 10.74 2.26 -13.26
N TYR A 93 10.24 3.47 -13.00
CA TYR A 93 9.29 4.14 -13.88
C TYR A 93 9.93 4.59 -15.19
N LEU A 94 11.18 5.03 -15.17
CA LEU A 94 11.90 5.42 -16.38
C LEU A 94 12.08 4.27 -17.36
N LYS A 95 12.31 3.05 -16.88
CA LYS A 95 12.33 1.86 -17.74
C LYS A 95 11.02 1.69 -18.54
N LYS A 96 9.89 2.11 -17.97
CA LYS A 96 8.56 2.00 -18.59
C LYS A 96 8.21 3.21 -19.48
N TYR A 97 8.44 4.43 -18.98
CA TYR A 97 7.96 5.67 -19.61
C TYR A 97 9.03 6.42 -20.40
N LYS A 98 10.29 5.96 -20.37
CA LYS A 98 11.48 6.47 -21.07
C LYS A 98 11.96 7.87 -20.65
N TYR A 99 11.04 8.79 -20.34
CA TYR A 99 11.33 10.19 -20.04
C TYR A 99 10.73 10.64 -18.71
N LYS A 100 11.48 11.42 -17.92
CA LYS A 100 11.03 11.95 -16.62
C LYS A 100 9.78 12.82 -16.75
N PHE A 101 9.71 13.67 -17.77
CA PHE A 101 8.55 14.52 -18.01
C PHE A 101 7.25 13.72 -18.23
N VAL A 102 7.32 12.60 -18.94
CA VAL A 102 6.15 11.71 -19.15
C VAL A 102 5.69 11.09 -17.83
N ILE A 103 6.62 10.70 -16.95
CA ILE A 103 6.28 10.21 -15.60
C ILE A 103 5.49 11.27 -14.83
N TYR A 104 5.93 12.54 -14.85
CA TYR A 104 5.22 13.62 -14.18
C TYR A 104 3.82 13.85 -14.77
N LEU A 105 3.67 13.83 -16.10
CA LEU A 105 2.34 13.92 -16.74
C LEU A 105 1.43 12.76 -16.33
N VAL A 106 1.96 11.53 -16.27
CA VAL A 106 1.21 10.36 -15.81
C VAL A 106 0.80 10.52 -14.34
N MET A 107 1.69 11.00 -13.47
CA MET A 107 1.35 11.29 -12.07
C MET A 107 0.23 12.32 -11.95
N LEU A 108 0.27 13.40 -12.76
CA LEU A 108 -0.78 14.42 -12.78
C LEU A 108 -2.11 13.86 -13.29
N SER A 109 -2.08 12.96 -14.28
CA SER A 109 -3.30 12.35 -14.82
C SER A 109 -4.09 11.53 -13.77
N TYR A 110 -3.43 11.09 -12.70
CA TYR A 110 -4.04 10.32 -11.61
C TYR A 110 -4.57 11.19 -10.46
N ILE A 111 -4.49 12.52 -10.52
CA ILE A 111 -5.06 13.42 -9.49
C ILE A 111 -6.52 13.07 -9.12
N PRO A 112 -7.44 12.79 -10.06
CA PRO A 112 -8.80 12.40 -9.70
C PRO A 112 -8.85 11.10 -8.87
N THR A 113 -7.93 10.17 -9.14
CA THR A 113 -7.80 8.92 -8.39
C THR A 113 -7.27 9.16 -6.98
N TYR A 114 -6.33 10.09 -6.83
CA TYR A 114 -5.77 10.51 -5.53
C TYR A 114 -6.84 11.12 -4.63
N LEU A 115 -7.66 12.01 -5.20
CA LEU A 115 -8.80 12.60 -4.49
C LEU A 115 -9.84 11.55 -4.09
N LEU A 116 -10.10 10.57 -4.96
CA LEU A 116 -10.98 9.45 -4.64
C LEU A 116 -10.41 8.58 -3.51
N ALA A 117 -9.10 8.30 -3.51
CA ALA A 117 -8.43 7.54 -2.46
C ALA A 117 -8.55 8.26 -1.12
N ALA A 118 -8.25 9.55 -1.08
CA ALA A 118 -8.42 10.38 0.12
C ALA A 118 -9.87 10.35 0.62
N PHE A 119 -10.84 10.57 -0.27
CA PHE A 119 -12.26 10.54 0.09
C PHE A 119 -12.71 9.19 0.65
N ARG A 120 -12.27 8.07 0.06
CA ARG A 120 -12.58 6.73 0.57
C ARG A 120 -11.91 6.45 1.91
N ALA A 121 -10.67 6.91 2.10
CA ALA A 121 -9.97 6.84 3.37
C ALA A 121 -10.70 7.62 4.47
N PHE A 122 -11.21 8.81 4.16
CA PHE A 122 -12.05 9.60 5.07
C PHE A 122 -13.37 8.92 5.42
N LYS A 123 -13.92 8.07 4.54
CA LYS A 123 -15.15 7.31 4.77
C LYS A 123 -14.94 5.99 5.52
N MET A 124 -13.71 5.64 5.89
CA MET A 124 -13.47 4.45 6.70
C MET A 124 -14.16 4.57 8.07
N SER A 125 -14.69 3.46 8.58
CA SER A 125 -15.39 3.44 9.87
C SER A 125 -14.46 3.76 11.05
N LYS A 126 -13.18 3.42 10.93
CA LYS A 126 -12.12 3.69 11.90
C LYS A 126 -10.76 3.73 11.19
N LYS A 127 -9.74 4.27 11.85
CA LYS A 127 -8.37 4.27 11.31
C LYS A 127 -7.76 2.88 11.39
N TRP A 128 -7.04 2.48 10.35
CA TRP A 128 -6.15 1.33 10.38
C TRP A 128 -5.04 1.54 11.42
N ASP A 129 -4.75 0.53 12.24
CA ASP A 129 -3.62 0.58 13.14
C ASP A 129 -2.36 0.14 12.39
N TRP A 130 -1.55 1.13 11.99
CA TRP A 130 -0.31 0.93 11.26
C TRP A 130 0.74 0.19 12.08
N TYR A 131 0.71 0.32 13.41
CA TYR A 131 1.75 -0.20 14.29
C TYR A 131 1.35 -1.53 14.94
N SER A 132 0.06 -1.83 15.03
CA SER A 132 -0.46 -3.02 15.71
C SER A 132 -1.63 -3.65 14.94
N TYR A 133 -1.28 -4.47 13.93
CA TYR A 133 -2.26 -5.19 13.09
C TYR A 133 -2.26 -6.70 13.32
N ASP A 134 -1.47 -7.21 14.27
CA ASP A 134 -1.27 -8.65 14.47
C ASP A 134 -2.57 -9.39 14.79
N SER A 135 -3.52 -8.72 15.45
CA SER A 135 -4.86 -9.24 15.72
C SER A 135 -5.68 -9.54 14.46
N TYR A 136 -5.32 -8.96 13.31
CA TYR A 136 -5.98 -9.15 12.02
C TYR A 136 -5.27 -10.15 11.10
N LEU A 137 -4.09 -10.67 11.46
CA LEU A 137 -3.30 -11.54 10.57
C LEU A 137 -4.08 -12.77 10.09
N ASN A 138 -4.84 -13.39 11.00
CA ASN A 138 -5.65 -14.57 10.71
C ASN A 138 -7.08 -14.24 10.25
N THR A 139 -7.40 -12.96 10.05
CA THR A 139 -8.73 -12.51 9.65
C THR A 139 -8.82 -12.41 8.13
N PRO A 140 -9.88 -12.94 7.48
CA PRO A 140 -10.09 -12.77 6.05
C PRO A 140 -10.15 -11.30 5.64
N ILE A 141 -9.46 -10.92 4.57
CA ILE A 141 -9.39 -9.52 4.13
C ILE A 141 -10.77 -8.93 3.81
N LYS A 142 -11.68 -9.71 3.23
CA LYS A 142 -13.06 -9.27 2.98
C LYS A 142 -13.75 -8.77 4.25
N ASP A 143 -13.46 -9.39 5.40
CA ASP A 143 -14.10 -9.08 6.67
C ASP A 143 -13.46 -7.83 7.28
N ILE A 144 -12.12 -7.71 7.22
CA ILE A 144 -11.40 -6.48 7.60
C ILE A 144 -11.92 -5.31 6.76
N ARG A 145 -11.98 -5.45 5.44
CA ARG A 145 -12.47 -4.38 4.55
C ARG A 145 -13.91 -4.01 4.85
N LYS A 146 -14.76 -4.96 5.19
CA LYS A 146 -16.15 -4.70 5.59
C LYS A 146 -16.20 -3.90 6.89
N GLU A 147 -15.44 -4.32 7.90
CA GLU A 147 -15.37 -3.67 9.21
C GLU A 147 -14.89 -2.20 9.10
N PHE A 148 -13.84 -1.96 8.32
CA PHE A 148 -13.27 -0.63 8.13
C PHE A 148 -13.97 0.18 7.02
N ASN A 149 -15.01 -0.35 6.37
CA ASN A 149 -15.68 0.26 5.21
C ASN A 149 -14.71 0.60 4.05
N ILE A 150 -13.74 -0.28 3.79
CA ILE A 150 -12.77 -0.16 2.70
C ILE A 150 -13.38 -0.70 1.42
N LYS A 151 -13.43 0.15 0.38
CA LYS A 151 -13.83 -0.22 -0.98
C LYS A 151 -12.65 -0.05 -1.92
N VAL A 152 -12.01 -1.13 -2.33
CA VAL A 152 -10.80 -1.13 -3.17
C VAL A 152 -11.01 -0.27 -4.42
N ILE A 153 -10.02 0.57 -4.72
CA ILE A 153 -9.94 1.30 -5.98
C ILE A 153 -9.17 0.40 -6.94
N LYS A 154 -9.72 0.10 -8.10
CA LYS A 154 -9.00 -0.74 -9.08
C LYS A 154 -7.68 -0.03 -9.45
N PRO A 155 -6.52 -0.66 -9.18
CA PRO A 155 -5.22 -0.09 -9.53
C PRO A 155 -5.07 0.06 -11.04
#